data_AF-A0A0B1NZX7-F1
#
_entry.id   AF-A0A0B1NZX7-F1
#
_cell.length_a   1.000
_cell.length_b   1.000
_cell.length_c   1.000
_cell.angle_alpha   90.00
_cell.angle_beta   90.00
_cell.angle_gamma   90.00
#
_symmetry.space_group_name_H-M   'P 1'
#
loop_
_entity.id
_entity.type
_entity.pdbx_description
1 polymer ?
#
loop_
_entity_poly.entity_id
_entity_poly.type
_entity_poly.pdbx_seq_one_letter_code
_entity_poly.pdbx_strand_id
1 'polypeptide(L)'
;MKLINPQYELKQSGNCLQEKLRLIVIKNGFSPLISDNAIYVIQKVKIIMVSCVDDFLLMGTNWNDIQALTKCLNDEVALNDLGDASWFLRVRIRRSSPTGSVILDQQQYLRRSLEHLRIDIDKKPKTPMSPSCKPDLKRNLGKATATELYNF
;
A
#
# COMPACT_ATOMS: atom_id res chain seq x y z
N MET A 1 35.79 -4.89 -19.20
CA MET A 1 34.51 -5.54 -19.55
C MET A 1 33.38 -4.69 -18.98
N LYS A 2 32.69 -3.88 -19.80
CA LYS A 2 31.53 -3.08 -19.39
C LYS A 2 30.27 -3.90 -19.72
N LEU A 3 29.42 -4.18 -18.73
CA LEU A 3 28.16 -4.87 -18.97
C LEU A 3 27.16 -3.91 -19.63
N ILE A 4 26.51 -4.38 -20.70
CA ILE A 4 25.68 -3.57 -21.60
C ILE A 4 24.21 -3.55 -21.14
N ASN A 5 23.77 -4.38 -20.20
CA ASN A 5 22.43 -4.28 -19.59
C ASN A 5 22.43 -5.04 -18.25
N PRO A 6 22.41 -4.38 -17.08
CA PRO A 6 22.17 -5.06 -15.82
C PRO A 6 20.68 -5.42 -15.76
N GLN A 7 20.35 -6.64 -16.18
CA GLN A 7 19.03 -7.22 -15.98
C GLN A 7 18.72 -7.26 -14.47
N TYR A 8 17.45 -7.03 -14.16
CA TYR A 8 16.81 -6.74 -12.87
C TYR A 8 17.04 -7.74 -11.72
N GLU A 9 18.00 -8.66 -11.83
CA GLU A 9 18.22 -9.79 -10.91
C GLU A 9 19.29 -9.53 -9.84
N LEU A 10 19.96 -8.38 -9.84
CA LEU A 10 20.84 -7.99 -8.75
C LEU A 10 20.13 -7.09 -7.76
N LYS A 11 20.21 -7.40 -6.47
CA LYS A 11 19.82 -6.50 -5.35
C LYS A 11 20.47 -5.09 -5.44
N GLN A 12 21.53 -4.95 -6.23
CA GLN A 12 22.26 -3.71 -6.51
C GLN A 12 21.60 -2.84 -7.61
N SER A 13 20.78 -3.39 -8.50
CA SER A 13 20.18 -2.62 -9.62
C SER A 13 19.18 -1.57 -9.12
N GLY A 14 18.34 -1.94 -8.15
CA GLY A 14 17.35 -1.04 -7.55
C GLY A 14 17.97 0.16 -6.83
N ASN A 15 19.04 -0.07 -6.06
CA ASN A 15 19.76 1.03 -5.39
C ASN A 15 20.44 1.96 -6.40
N CYS A 16 21.03 1.40 -7.47
CA CYS A 16 21.66 2.20 -8.53
C CYS A 16 20.63 3.06 -9.27
N LEU A 17 19.45 2.50 -9.57
CA LEU A 17 18.35 3.22 -10.18
C LEU A 17 17.86 4.35 -9.27
N GLN A 18 17.66 4.07 -7.97
CA GLN A 18 17.25 5.07 -6.98
C GLN A 18 18.26 6.23 -6.86
N GLU A 19 19.57 5.94 -6.82
CA GLU A 19 20.60 6.99 -6.77
C GLU A 19 20.63 7.83 -8.05
N LYS A 20 20.50 7.18 -9.22
CA LYS A 20 20.42 7.88 -10.50
C LYS A 20 19.19 8.80 -10.54
N LEU A 21 18.03 8.29 -10.10
CA LEU A 21 16.80 9.07 -10.00
C LEU A 21 16.94 10.24 -9.04
N ARG A 22 17.54 10.03 -7.87
CA ARG A 22 17.78 11.11 -6.90
C ARG A 22 18.54 12.27 -7.54
N LEU A 23 19.59 11.99 -8.31
CA LEU A 23 20.36 13.01 -9.01
C LEU A 23 19.52 13.75 -10.07
N ILE A 24 18.73 13.01 -10.85
CA ILE A 24 17.87 13.56 -11.91
C ILE A 24 16.77 14.44 -11.30
N VAL A 25 16.13 13.97 -10.25
CA VAL A 25 15.02 14.64 -9.57
C VAL A 25 15.54 15.90 -8.87
N ILE A 26 16.70 15.86 -8.21
CA ILE A 26 17.35 17.06 -7.65
C ILE A 26 17.72 18.08 -8.74
N LYS A 27 18.29 17.61 -9.87
CA LYS A 27 18.63 18.47 -11.02
C LYS A 27 17.41 19.17 -11.60
N ASN A 28 16.25 18.51 -11.58
CA ASN A 28 14.96 19.06 -12.03
C ASN A 28 14.24 19.91 -10.97
N GLY A 29 14.92 20.26 -9.87
CA GLY A 29 14.42 21.23 -8.89
C GLY A 29 13.55 20.64 -7.78
N PHE A 30 13.51 19.31 -7.65
CA PHE A 30 12.91 18.68 -6.48
C PHE A 30 13.85 18.71 -5.30
N SER A 31 13.26 18.77 -4.11
CA SER A 31 13.99 18.56 -2.86
C SER A 31 13.47 17.28 -2.19
N PRO A 32 14.35 16.38 -1.71
CA PRO A 32 13.93 15.26 -0.89
C PRO A 32 13.30 15.76 0.41
N LEU A 33 12.33 15.02 0.94
CA LEU A 33 11.71 15.32 2.21
C LEU A 33 12.68 14.94 3.36
N ILE A 34 12.78 15.80 4.37
CA ILE A 34 13.68 15.58 5.52
C ILE A 34 13.36 14.27 6.25
N SER A 35 12.08 13.93 6.34
CA SER A 35 11.63 12.72 7.04
C SER A 35 11.77 11.44 6.20
N ASP A 36 11.85 11.54 4.87
CA ASP A 36 11.89 10.39 3.98
C ASP A 36 12.56 10.72 2.64
N ASN A 37 13.70 10.07 2.38
CA ASN A 37 14.48 10.24 1.16
C ASN A 37 13.82 9.60 -0.09
N ALA A 38 12.75 8.82 0.08
CA ALA A 38 11.96 8.27 -1.01
C ALA A 38 10.91 9.25 -1.55
N ILE A 39 10.66 10.34 -0.81
CA ILE A 39 9.65 11.36 -1.13
C ILE A 39 10.36 12.64 -1.56
N TYR A 40 9.93 13.21 -2.68
CA TYR A 40 10.47 14.42 -3.27
C TYR A 40 9.36 15.44 -3.50
N VAL A 41 9.65 16.71 -3.25
CA VAL A 41 8.67 17.79 -3.34
C VAL A 41 9.23 18.93 -4.19
N ILE A 42 8.41 19.45 -5.10
CA ILE A 42 8.62 20.77 -5.72
C ILE A 42 7.58 21.73 -5.16
N GLN A 43 8.02 22.62 -4.28
CA GLN A 43 7.12 23.58 -3.62
C GLN A 43 6.49 24.58 -4.61
N LYS A 44 7.22 24.98 -5.66
CA LYS A 44 6.76 25.99 -6.64
C LYS A 44 5.50 25.54 -7.41
N VAL A 45 5.48 24.29 -7.87
CA VAL A 45 4.37 23.69 -8.64
C VAL A 45 3.48 22.76 -7.79
N LYS A 46 3.77 22.63 -6.49
CA LYS A 46 3.03 21.77 -5.55
C LYS A 46 2.92 20.32 -6.03
N ILE A 47 4.03 19.78 -6.53
CA ILE A 47 4.13 18.37 -6.95
C ILE A 47 4.89 17.58 -5.89
N ILE A 48 4.38 16.39 -5.58
CA ILE A 48 4.98 15.38 -4.73
C ILE A 48 5.26 14.15 -5.60
N MET A 49 6.48 13.65 -5.54
CA MET A 49 6.91 12.40 -6.15
C MET A 49 7.30 11.41 -5.06
N VAL A 50 6.81 10.17 -5.16
CA VAL A 50 7.21 9.07 -4.29
C VAL A 50 7.87 8.01 -5.16
N SER A 51 9.02 7.50 -4.71
CA SER A 51 9.81 6.47 -5.40
C SER A 51 9.92 5.22 -4.55
N CYS A 52 9.73 4.04 -5.14
CA CYS A 52 9.94 2.78 -4.46
C CYS A 52 10.54 1.76 -5.42
N VAL A 53 11.88 1.68 -5.45
CA VAL A 53 12.72 0.78 -6.26
C VAL A 53 12.39 0.79 -7.76
N ASP A 54 11.22 0.27 -8.15
CA ASP A 54 10.72 0.16 -9.51
C ASP A 54 9.44 0.98 -9.77
N ASP A 55 8.71 1.38 -8.73
CA ASP A 55 7.43 2.09 -8.84
C ASP A 55 7.58 3.58 -8.50
N PHE A 56 6.97 4.45 -9.32
CA PHE A 56 6.89 5.89 -9.08
C PHE A 56 5.44 6.35 -8.98
N LEU A 57 5.18 7.25 -8.04
CA LEU A 57 3.89 7.91 -7.89
C LEU A 57 4.08 9.42 -7.94
N LEU A 58 3.48 10.06 -8.93
CA LEU A 58 3.42 11.51 -9.07
C LEU A 58 2.05 12.02 -8.63
N MET A 59 2.04 13.06 -7.81
CA MET A 59 0.84 13.70 -7.29
C MET A 59 1.01 15.21 -7.34
N GLY A 60 -0.01 15.93 -7.79
CA GLY A 60 0.03 17.38 -7.88
C GLY A 60 -1.35 17.97 -8.15
N THR A 61 -1.46 19.28 -8.11
CA THR A 61 -2.73 19.99 -8.29
C THR A 61 -3.08 20.29 -9.74
N ASN A 62 -2.07 20.34 -10.63
CA ASN A 62 -2.24 20.68 -12.03
C ASN A 62 -1.75 19.53 -12.92
N TRP A 63 -2.65 19.00 -13.74
CA TRP A 63 -2.35 17.89 -14.64
C TRP A 63 -1.29 18.24 -15.69
N ASN A 64 -1.29 19.48 -16.19
CA ASN A 64 -0.31 19.91 -17.21
C ASN A 64 1.11 19.92 -16.64
N ASP A 65 1.28 20.36 -15.39
CA ASP A 65 2.58 20.39 -14.73
C ASP A 65 3.08 18.97 -14.46
N ILE A 66 2.17 18.06 -14.07
CA ILE A 66 2.49 16.63 -13.92
C ILE A 66 2.91 16.03 -15.27
N GLN A 67 2.18 16.26 -16.36
CA GLN A 67 2.54 15.74 -17.68
C GLN A 67 3.87 16.28 -18.20
N ALA A 68 4.11 17.59 -18.06
CA ALA A 68 5.37 18.21 -18.47
C ALA A 68 6.56 17.59 -17.72
N LEU A 69 6.39 17.37 -16.42
CA LEU A 69 7.37 16.71 -15.58
C LEU A 69 7.56 15.24 -15.95
N THR A 70 6.49 14.47 -16.13
CA THR A 70 6.56 13.06 -16.55
C THR A 70 7.35 12.95 -17.85
N LYS A 71 7.10 13.84 -18.82
CA LYS A 71 7.85 13.87 -20.08
C LYS A 71 9.34 14.15 -19.86
N CYS A 72 9.67 15.15 -19.04
CA CYS A 72 11.05 15.49 -18.71
C CYS A 72 11.78 14.34 -18.01
N LEU A 73 11.11 13.64 -17.08
CA LEU A 73 11.67 12.46 -16.43
C LEU A 73 11.84 11.30 -17.41
N ASN A 74 10.90 11.10 -18.33
CA ASN A 74 10.93 10.03 -19.32
C ASN A 74 12.12 10.16 -20.30
N ASP A 75 12.57 11.38 -20.57
CA ASP A 75 13.74 11.65 -21.40
C ASP A 75 15.06 11.18 -20.73
N GLU A 76 15.13 11.17 -19.39
CA GLU A 76 16.36 10.78 -18.65
C GLU A 76 16.28 9.36 -18.05
N VAL A 77 15.07 8.88 -17.75
CA VAL A 77 14.77 7.56 -17.21
C VAL A 77 13.62 6.98 -18.03
N ALA A 78 13.79 5.82 -18.65
CA ALA A 78 12.71 5.17 -19.40
C ALA A 78 11.58 4.75 -18.44
N LEU A 79 10.64 5.67 -18.20
CA LEU A 79 9.50 5.49 -17.30
C LEU A 79 8.31 5.04 -18.13
N ASN A 80 7.67 3.97 -17.69
CA ASN A 80 6.40 3.55 -18.28
C ASN A 80 5.27 4.26 -17.55
N ASP A 81 4.56 5.15 -18.24
CA ASP A 81 3.39 5.83 -17.69
C ASP A 81 2.19 4.88 -17.69
N LEU A 82 1.68 4.56 -16.50
CA LEU A 82 0.52 3.69 -16.30
C LEU A 82 -0.80 4.48 -16.20
N GLY A 83 -0.75 5.80 -16.36
CA GLY A 83 -1.89 6.70 -16.23
C GLY A 83 -2.30 6.91 -14.77
N ASP A 84 -3.60 7.10 -14.54
CA ASP A 84 -4.12 7.41 -13.21
C ASP A 84 -3.83 6.30 -12.21
N ALA A 85 -3.10 6.67 -11.14
CA ALA A 85 -2.69 5.73 -10.10
C ALA A 85 -3.89 5.08 -9.41
N SER A 86 -4.18 3.83 -9.78
CA SER A 86 -5.23 3.00 -9.16
C SER A 86 -4.66 2.03 -8.13
N TRP A 87 -3.36 1.73 -8.24
CA TRP A 87 -2.61 0.85 -7.36
C TRP A 87 -1.20 1.37 -7.16
N PHE A 88 -0.71 1.35 -5.93
CA PHE A 88 0.69 1.67 -5.60
C PHE A 88 1.11 0.84 -4.40
N LEU A 89 2.23 0.11 -4.46
CA LEU A 89 2.73 -0.73 -3.36
C LEU A 89 1.69 -1.69 -2.77
N ARG A 90 0.86 -2.29 -3.64
CA ARG A 90 -0.26 -3.19 -3.27
C ARG A 90 -1.38 -2.50 -2.47
N VAL A 91 -1.35 -1.18 -2.36
CA VAL A 91 -2.46 -0.35 -1.87
C VAL A 91 -3.33 0.05 -3.05
N ARG A 92 -4.63 -0.18 -2.93
CA ARG A 92 -5.63 0.30 -3.89
C ARG A 92 -5.92 1.76 -3.59
N ILE A 93 -5.87 2.57 -4.63
CA ILE A 93 -6.22 4.00 -4.59
C ILE A 93 -7.54 4.16 -5.34
N ARG A 94 -8.58 4.62 -4.64
CA ARG A 94 -9.88 4.93 -5.23
C ARG A 94 -10.17 6.42 -5.08
N ARG A 95 -10.55 7.08 -6.17
CA ARG A 95 -10.94 8.49 -6.17
C ARG A 95 -12.44 8.57 -6.48
N SER A 96 -13.19 9.35 -5.70
CA SER A 96 -14.62 9.55 -5.96
C SER A 96 -14.89 10.54 -7.10
N SER A 97 -13.99 11.51 -7.28
CA SER A 97 -13.98 12.46 -8.40
C SER A 97 -12.60 13.16 -8.43
N PRO A 98 -12.27 13.97 -9.47
CA PRO A 98 -11.00 14.70 -9.54
C PRO A 98 -10.72 15.61 -8.33
N THR A 99 -11.77 16.17 -7.72
CA THR A 99 -11.69 17.03 -6.52
C THR A 99 -12.27 16.35 -5.27
N GLY A 100 -12.53 15.04 -5.37
CA GLY A 100 -13.24 14.28 -4.35
C GLY A 100 -12.33 13.66 -3.30
N SER A 101 -12.92 12.79 -2.49
CA SER A 101 -12.19 11.97 -1.54
C SER A 101 -11.28 10.96 -2.24
N VAL A 102 -10.09 10.76 -1.66
CA VAL A 102 -9.17 9.66 -1.98
C VAL A 102 -9.29 8.62 -0.88
N ILE A 103 -9.61 7.39 -1.26
CA ILE A 103 -9.75 6.25 -0.37
C ILE A 103 -8.61 5.28 -0.67
N LEU A 104 -7.87 4.92 0.37
CA LEU A 104 -6.82 3.92 0.32
C LEU A 104 -7.30 2.64 1.02
N ASP A 105 -7.14 1.50 0.38
CA ASP A 105 -7.46 0.22 1.02
C ASP A 105 -6.60 -0.94 0.49
N GLN A 106 -6.54 -2.02 1.26
CA GLN A 106 -5.81 -3.24 0.92
C GLN A 106 -6.72 -4.48 0.93
N GLN A 107 -8.02 -4.30 0.65
CA GLN A 107 -9.02 -5.38 0.75
C GLN A 107 -8.65 -6.59 -0.10
N GLN A 108 -8.12 -6.37 -1.31
CA GLN A 108 -7.71 -7.47 -2.19
C GLN A 108 -6.52 -8.24 -1.63
N TYR A 109 -5.58 -7.56 -0.98
CA TYR A 109 -4.43 -8.20 -0.34
C TYR A 109 -4.86 -9.06 0.85
N LEU A 110 -5.77 -8.54 1.69
CA LEU A 110 -6.35 -9.30 2.80
C LEU A 110 -7.09 -10.55 2.30
N ARG A 111 -7.94 -10.40 1.28
CA ARG A 111 -8.67 -11.52 0.68
C ARG A 111 -7.73 -12.61 0.15
N ARG A 112 -6.69 -12.22 -0.61
CA ARG A 112 -5.68 -13.17 -1.12
C ARG A 112 -4.92 -13.87 0.01
N SER A 113 -4.60 -13.14 1.08
CA SER A 113 -3.94 -13.72 2.25
C SER A 113 -4.82 -14.74 2.95
N LEU A 114 -6.13 -14.45 3.11
CA LEU A 114 -7.11 -15.37 3.69
C LEU A 114 -7.30 -16.62 2.82
N GLU A 115 -7.43 -16.45 1.50
CA GLU A 115 -7.51 -17.54 0.54
C GLU A 115 -6.27 -18.45 0.62
N HIS A 116 -5.06 -17.86 0.71
CA HIS A 116 -3.81 -18.60 0.84
C HIS A 116 -3.77 -19.44 2.13
N LEU A 117 -4.27 -18.90 3.24
CA LEU A 117 -4.35 -19.60 4.53
C LEU A 117 -5.54 -20.57 4.61
N ARG A 118 -6.37 -20.67 3.55
CA ARG A 118 -7.64 -21.43 3.52
C ARG A 118 -8.59 -21.02 4.65
N ILE A 119 -8.51 -19.77 5.08
CA ILE A 119 -9.39 -19.20 6.09
C ILE A 119 -10.63 -18.66 5.38
N ASP A 120 -11.76 -19.27 5.69
CA ASP A 120 -13.07 -18.88 5.20
C ASP A 120 -13.74 -18.02 6.27
N ILE A 121 -13.78 -16.71 6.04
CA ILE A 121 -14.35 -15.73 6.98
C ILE A 121 -15.85 -15.93 7.19
N ASP A 122 -16.54 -16.59 6.24
CA ASP A 122 -17.97 -16.87 6.33
C ASP A 122 -18.25 -18.19 7.07
N LYS A 123 -17.22 -19.02 7.31
CA LYS A 123 -17.35 -20.21 8.15
C LYS A 123 -17.21 -19.86 9.63
N LYS A 124 -18.23 -20.23 10.41
CA LYS A 124 -18.13 -20.27 11.87
C LYS A 124 -16.90 -21.10 12.28
N PRO A 125 -16.06 -20.63 13.22
CA PRO A 125 -14.97 -21.42 13.73
C PRO A 125 -15.55 -22.72 14.30
N LYS A 126 -15.02 -23.86 13.85
CA LYS A 126 -15.23 -25.13 14.55
C LYS A 126 -14.42 -25.06 15.83
N THR A 127 -14.91 -24.37 16.85
CA THR A 127 -14.41 -24.55 18.21
C THR A 127 -14.87 -25.96 18.60
N PRO A 128 -13.99 -26.97 18.62
CA PRO A 128 -14.41 -28.28 19.07
C PRO A 128 -14.56 -28.16 20.59
N MET A 129 -15.81 -28.13 21.07
CA MET A 129 -16.06 -28.41 22.47
C MET A 129 -15.53 -29.82 22.74
N SER A 130 -14.74 -30.01 23.80
CA SER A 130 -14.19 -31.34 24.08
C SER A 130 -15.36 -32.33 24.25
N PRO A 131 -15.28 -33.54 23.69
CA PRO A 131 -16.35 -34.54 23.84
C PRO A 131 -16.57 -34.98 25.31
N SER A 132 -15.63 -34.65 26.19
CA SER A 132 -15.73 -34.83 27.64
C SER A 132 -16.52 -33.74 28.36
N CYS A 133 -16.78 -32.59 27.72
CA CYS A 133 -17.58 -31.52 28.30
C CYS A 133 -19.06 -31.81 28.03
N LYS A 134 -19.73 -32.49 28.96
CA LYS A 134 -21.20 -32.52 28.99
C LYS A 134 -21.66 -31.13 29.42
N PRO A 135 -22.33 -30.34 28.57
CA PRO A 135 -22.89 -29.09 29.03
C PRO A 135 -24.03 -29.42 29.99
N ASP A 136 -23.82 -29.26 31.31
CA ASP A 136 -24.90 -29.26 32.30
C ASP A 136 -25.66 -27.92 32.22
N LEU A 137 -26.12 -27.60 31.01
CA LEU A 137 -26.82 -26.36 30.69
C LEU A 137 -28.29 -26.54 31.02
N LYS A 138 -28.65 -26.21 32.26
CA LYS A 138 -30.04 -26.00 32.64
C LYS A 138 -30.53 -24.71 31.97
N ARG A 139 -31.65 -24.81 31.24
CA ARG A 139 -32.29 -23.66 30.58
C ARG A 139 -32.80 -22.71 31.65
N ASN A 140 -32.11 -21.60 31.87
CA ASN A 140 -32.54 -20.58 32.82
C ASN A 140 -33.83 -19.89 32.33
N LEU A 141 -34.93 -20.08 33.05
CA LEU A 141 -36.26 -19.51 32.77
C LEU A 141 -36.38 -18.03 33.20
N GLY A 142 -35.26 -17.29 33.23
CA GLY A 142 -35.27 -15.84 33.39
C GLY A 142 -35.37 -15.29 34.82
N LYS A 143 -35.01 -16.07 35.85
CA LYS A 143 -34.79 -15.53 37.21
C LYS A 143 -33.49 -16.08 37.77
N ALA A 144 -32.38 -15.37 37.53
CA ALA A 144 -31.13 -15.61 38.24
C ALA A 144 -31.14 -14.72 39.49
N THR A 145 -31.03 -15.34 40.66
CA THR A 145 -30.85 -14.62 41.92
C THR A 145 -29.37 -14.33 42.14
N ALA A 146 -29.04 -13.15 42.71
CA ALA A 146 -27.66 -12.67 42.85
C ALA A 146 -26.70 -13.65 43.57
N THR A 147 -27.25 -14.54 44.40
CA THR A 147 -26.53 -15.60 45.12
C THR A 147 -26.01 -16.73 44.23
N GLU A 148 -26.55 -16.92 43.03
CA GLU A 148 -26.14 -18.00 42.11
C GLU A 148 -24.97 -17.60 41.19
N LEU A 149 -24.68 -16.29 41.06
CA LEU A 149 -23.62 -15.77 40.20
C LEU A 149 -22.21 -15.88 40.82
N TYR A 150 -22.11 -16.10 42.13
CA TYR A 150 -20.84 -16.04 42.87
C TYR A 150 -20.38 -17.38 43.48
N ASN A 151 -21.11 -18.48 43.26
CA ASN A 151 -20.67 -19.80 43.68
C ASN A 151 -20.15 -20.58 42.46
N PHE A 152 -18.88 -20.36 42.14
CA PHE A 152 -18.07 -21.26 41.30
C PHE A 152 -17.02 -21.93 42.18
#